data_AF-A0A4V4HJ22-F1
#
_entry.id   AF-A0A4V4HJ22-F1
#
_cell.length_a   1.000
_cell.length_b   1.000
_cell.length_c   1.000
_cell.angle_alpha   90.00
_cell.angle_beta   90.00
_cell.angle_gamma   90.00
#
_symmetry.space_group_name_H-M   'P 1'
#
loop_
_entity.id
_entity.type
_entity.pdbx_description
1 polymer ?
#
loop_
_entity_poly.entity_id
_entity_poly.type
_entity_poly.pdbx_seq_one_letter_code
_entity_poly.pdbx_strand_id
1 'polypeptide(L)'
;MPASRSARQRKASAEAGELAVVRIDVSPDDSYAYTISCTQCEVPRPGTGTRAWSTRRSGEDNGYMAAMDRWILHLTAKHPDAEAPCLQYLPEARARLQERRDAKG
;
A
#
# COMPACT_ATOMS: atom_id res chain seq x y z
N MET A 1 21.47 0.03 13.13
CA MET A 1 21.21 -0.82 11.95
C MET A 1 19.84 -0.48 11.39
N PRO A 2 19.70 -0.16 10.09
CA PRO A 2 18.38 -0.04 9.46
C PRO A 2 17.65 -1.40 9.52
N ALA A 3 16.35 -1.38 9.79
CA ALA A 3 15.55 -2.60 9.92
C ALA A 3 15.64 -3.46 8.65
N SER A 4 15.83 -4.77 8.82
CA SER A 4 15.89 -5.74 7.72
C SER A 4 14.60 -5.74 6.89
N ARG A 5 14.68 -6.20 5.63
CA ARG A 5 13.51 -6.43 4.76
C ARG A 5 12.37 -7.16 5.49
N SER A 6 12.70 -8.24 6.20
CA SER A 6 11.72 -9.06 6.92
C SER A 6 11.09 -8.33 8.11
N ALA A 7 11.85 -7.50 8.82
CA ALA A 7 11.30 -6.65 9.87
C ALA A 7 10.34 -5.59 9.31
N ARG A 8 10.72 -4.95 8.19
CA ARG A 8 9.87 -3.97 7.50
C ARG A 8 8.58 -4.60 6.99
N GLN A 9 8.67 -5.79 6.39
CA GLN A 9 7.49 -6.47 5.85
C GLN A 9 6.53 -6.86 6.96
N ARG A 10 7.03 -7.43 8.07
CA ARG A 10 6.19 -7.77 9.23
C ARG A 10 5.50 -6.55 9.82
N LYS A 11 6.21 -5.43 9.98
CA LYS A 11 5.63 -4.17 10.44
C LYS A 11 4.52 -3.70 9.49
N ALA A 12 4.82 -3.66 8.20
CA ALA A 12 3.86 -3.23 7.19
C ALA A 12 2.60 -4.13 7.14
N SER A 13 2.77 -5.45 7.26
CA SER A 13 1.66 -6.40 7.36
C SER A 13 0.81 -6.17 8.61
N ALA A 14 1.44 -5.96 9.76
CA ALA A 14 0.74 -5.69 11.01
C ALA A 14 -0.06 -4.38 10.93
N GLU A 15 0.51 -3.34 10.31
CA GLU A 15 -0.19 -2.06 10.13
C GLU A 15 -1.33 -2.15 9.12
N ALA A 16 -1.16 -2.89 8.03
CA ALA A 16 -2.14 -2.95 6.95
C ALA A 16 -3.41 -3.77 7.28
N GLY A 17 -3.35 -4.62 8.31
CA GLY A 17 -4.50 -5.41 8.77
C GLY A 17 -4.72 -6.71 7.99
N GLU A 18 -5.78 -7.44 8.36
CA GLU A 18 -6.03 -8.81 7.90
C GLU A 18 -6.36 -8.94 6.42
N LEU A 19 -6.93 -7.90 5.81
CA LEU A 19 -7.28 -7.89 4.39
C LEU A 19 -6.08 -7.63 3.48
N ALA A 20 -4.91 -7.35 4.05
CA ALA A 20 -3.71 -7.00 3.31
C ALA A 20 -2.69 -8.15 3.24
N VAL A 21 -2.21 -8.41 2.02
CA VAL A 21 -0.98 -9.18 1.79
C VAL A 21 0.12 -8.22 1.39
N VAL A 22 1.10 -8.03 2.29
CA VAL A 22 2.25 -7.14 2.05
C VAL A 22 3.47 -7.95 1.62
N ARG A 23 4.09 -7.51 0.53
CA ARG A 23 5.37 -8.02 0.03
C ARG A 23 6.33 -6.86 -0.19
N ILE A 24 7.57 -7.04 0.24
CA ILE A 24 8.66 -6.11 -0.08
C ILE A 24 9.61 -6.82 -1.02
N ASP A 25 9.85 -6.24 -2.20
CA ASP A 25 10.91 -6.67 -3.11
C ASP A 25 12.11 -5.74 -2.95
N VAL A 26 13.30 -6.26 -3.23
CA VAL A 26 14.53 -5.44 -3.31
C VAL A 26 14.85 -5.26 -4.78
N SER A 27 14.93 -4.01 -5.20
CA SER A 27 15.30 -3.62 -6.56
C SER A 27 16.83 -3.75 -6.75
N PRO A 28 17.33 -3.76 -8.00
CA PRO A 28 18.76 -3.86 -8.28
C PRO A 28 19.63 -2.72 -7.70
N ASP A 29 19.02 -1.59 -7.37
CA ASP A 29 19.61 -0.40 -6.75
C ASP A 29 19.53 -0.44 -5.21
N ASP A 30 19.29 -1.61 -4.62
CA ASP A 30 19.04 -1.84 -3.18
C ASP A 30 17.84 -1.07 -2.60
N SER A 31 16.98 -0.49 -3.45
CA SER A 31 15.74 0.15 -3.01
C SER A 31 14.66 -0.88 -2.67
N TYR A 32 13.83 -0.59 -1.67
CA TYR A 32 12.71 -1.43 -1.30
C TYR A 32 11.45 -1.05 -2.10
N ALA A 33 10.89 -2.00 -2.84
CA ALA A 33 9.61 -1.86 -3.50
C ALA A 33 8.50 -2.54 -2.68
N TYR A 34 7.52 -1.75 -2.23
CA TYR A 34 6.41 -2.22 -1.42
C TYR A 34 5.22 -2.56 -2.30
N THR A 35 4.68 -3.76 -2.11
CA THR A 35 3.44 -4.23 -2.73
C THR A 35 2.43 -4.57 -1.65
N ILE A 36 1.25 -3.96 -1.69
CA ILE A 36 0.11 -4.32 -0.83
C ILE A 36 -1.00 -4.83 -1.73
N SER A 37 -1.55 -6.01 -1.41
CA SER A 37 -2.66 -6.63 -2.16
C SER A 37 -3.86 -6.84 -1.25
N CYS A 38 -5.06 -6.62 -1.78
CA CYS A 38 -6.31 -6.94 -1.09
C CYS A 38 -6.63 -8.43 -1.26
N THR A 39 -7.03 -9.12 -0.19
CA THR A 39 -7.47 -10.52 -0.26
C THR A 39 -8.90 -10.69 -0.78
N GLN A 40 -9.70 -9.62 -0.78
CA GLN A 40 -11.13 -9.68 -1.14
C GLN A 40 -11.47 -8.98 -2.46
N CYS A 41 -10.75 -7.93 -2.83
CA CYS A 41 -11.02 -7.18 -4.05
C CYS A 41 -10.27 -7.78 -5.24
N GLU A 42 -10.99 -8.05 -6.32
CA GLU A 42 -10.43 -8.38 -7.63
C GLU A 42 -10.62 -7.24 -8.63
N VAL A 43 -9.67 -7.11 -9.54
CA VAL A 43 -9.70 -6.17 -10.68
C VAL A 43 -9.50 -6.92 -11.99
N PRO A 44 -10.11 -6.47 -13.10
CA PRO A 44 -9.88 -7.04 -14.42
C PRO A 44 -8.40 -7.01 -14.80
N ARG A 45 -7.92 -8.10 -15.40
CA ARG A 45 -6.59 -8.25 -15.94
C ARG A 45 -6.71 -8.52 -17.45
N PRO A 46 -6.33 -7.55 -18.31
CA PRO A 46 -6.45 -7.71 -19.75
C PRO A 46 -5.81 -9.02 -20.24
N GLY A 47 -6.58 -9.79 -21.01
CA GLY A 47 -6.13 -11.04 -21.62
C GLY A 47 -5.98 -12.26 -20.69
N THR A 48 -6.25 -12.15 -19.39
CA THR A 48 -5.97 -13.24 -18.43
C THR A 48 -6.99 -13.41 -17.30
N GLY A 49 -8.13 -12.69 -17.34
CA GLY A 49 -9.22 -12.82 -16.37
C GLY A 49 -9.22 -11.72 -15.32
N THR A 50 -9.25 -12.09 -14.04
CA THR A 50 -9.17 -11.17 -12.89
C THR A 50 -7.87 -11.36 -12.11
N ARG A 51 -7.49 -10.37 -11.30
CA ARG A 51 -6.41 -10.49 -10.32
C ARG A 51 -6.78 -9.73 -9.05
N ALA A 52 -6.21 -10.10 -7.91
CA ALA A 52 -6.32 -9.32 -6.70
C ALA A 52 -5.90 -7.85 -6.95
N TRP A 53 -6.68 -6.91 -6.40
CA TRP A 53 -6.31 -5.51 -6.34
C TRP A 53 -4.98 -5.39 -5.61
N SER A 54 -4.04 -4.65 -6.17
CA SER A 54 -2.75 -4.40 -5.55
C SER A 54 -2.15 -3.07 -5.95
N THR A 55 -1.33 -2.51 -5.07
CA THR A 55 -0.52 -1.31 -5.33
C THR A 55 0.94 -1.62 -5.08
N ARG A 56 1.79 -1.43 -6.11
CA ARG A 56 3.25 -1.55 -6.02
C ARG A 56 3.91 -0.18 -6.15
N ARG A 57 4.83 0.17 -5.25
CA ARG A 57 5.57 1.45 -5.24
C ARG A 57 7.05 1.23 -4.94
N SER A 58 7.92 1.87 -5.74
CA SER A 58 9.38 1.89 -5.55
C SER A 58 9.76 2.84 -4.41
N GLY A 59 10.98 2.67 -3.90
CA GLY A 59 11.49 3.33 -2.70
C GLY A 59 11.91 4.79 -2.87
N GLU A 60 12.04 5.31 -4.09
CA GLU A 60 12.58 6.66 -4.38
C GLU A 60 11.86 7.78 -3.60
N ASP A 61 10.55 7.67 -3.39
CA ASP A 61 9.72 8.64 -2.65
C ASP A 61 9.01 8.00 -1.44
N ASN A 62 9.73 7.24 -0.63
CA ASN A 62 9.18 6.50 0.51
C ASN A 62 8.05 5.55 0.07
N GLY A 63 8.44 4.52 -0.68
CA GLY A 63 7.54 3.50 -1.23
C GLY A 63 6.60 2.85 -0.21
N TYR A 64 6.99 2.82 1.06
CA TYR A 64 6.11 2.42 2.17
C TYR A 64 4.89 3.34 2.29
N MET A 65 5.10 4.64 2.50
CA MET A 65 4.01 5.60 2.64
C MET A 65 3.14 5.65 1.39
N ALA A 66 3.75 5.66 0.20
CA ALA A 66 3.01 5.70 -1.05
C ALA A 66 2.14 4.45 -1.27
N ALA A 67 2.62 3.26 -0.86
CA ALA A 67 1.83 2.04 -0.91
C ALA A 67 0.73 2.05 0.16
N MET A 68 1.06 2.47 1.39
CA MET A 68 0.14 2.50 2.51
C MET A 68 -1.00 3.50 2.32
N ASP A 69 -0.74 4.70 1.78
CA ASP A 69 -1.76 5.68 1.42
C ASP A 69 -2.81 5.08 0.49
N ARG A 70 -2.35 4.41 -0.58
CA ARG A 70 -3.25 3.78 -1.54
C ARG A 70 -4.03 2.63 -0.92
N TRP A 71 -3.41 1.89 0.00
CA TRP A 71 -4.11 0.86 0.75
C TRP A 71 -5.19 1.44 1.66
N ILE A 72 -4.88 2.45 2.47
CA ILE A 72 -5.84 3.13 3.36
C ILE A 72 -7.04 3.68 2.56
N LEU A 73 -6.78 4.31 1.42
CA LEU A 73 -7.84 4.84 0.55
C LEU A 73 -8.68 3.72 -0.09
N HIS A 74 -8.07 2.58 -0.43
CA HIS A 74 -8.80 1.42 -0.92
C HIS A 74 -9.65 0.78 0.17
N LEU A 75 -9.07 0.56 1.35
CA LEU A 75 -9.71 -0.05 2.51
C LEU A 75 -10.95 0.77 2.92
N THR A 76 -10.80 2.08 3.09
CA THR A 76 -11.92 2.97 3.44
C THR A 76 -13.01 3.06 2.37
N ALA A 77 -12.68 2.88 1.09
CA ALA A 77 -13.66 2.94 0.01
C ALA A 77 -14.36 1.61 -0.28
N LYS A 78 -13.71 0.48 -0.03
CA LYS A 78 -14.20 -0.87 -0.39
C LYS A 78 -14.55 -1.76 0.79
N HIS A 79 -14.00 -1.47 1.95
CA HIS A 79 -14.18 -2.23 3.19
C HIS A 79 -14.41 -1.24 4.35
N PRO A 80 -15.52 -0.48 4.35
CA PRO A 80 -15.76 0.56 5.37
C PRO A 80 -15.83 0.00 6.79
N ASP A 81 -16.19 -1.28 6.94
CA ASP A 81 -16.30 -1.98 8.23
C ASP A 81 -15.00 -2.68 8.66
N ALA A 82 -13.95 -2.65 7.82
CA ALA A 82 -12.70 -3.30 8.16
C ALA A 82 -11.87 -2.43 9.10
N GLU A 83 -11.29 -3.06 10.12
CA GLU A 83 -10.38 -2.42 11.05
C GLU A 83 -8.92 -2.74 10.68
N ALA A 84 -8.07 -1.71 10.69
CA ALA A 84 -6.63 -1.87 10.52
C ALA A 84 -5.88 -0.73 11.21
N PRO A 85 -4.71 -0.99 11.83
CA PRO A 85 -3.93 0.07 12.47
C PRO A 85 -3.56 1.22 11.53
N CYS A 86 -3.40 0.95 10.22
CA CYS A 86 -3.10 1.98 9.23
C CYS A 86 -4.21 3.03 9.06
N LEU A 87 -5.45 2.75 9.47
CA LEU A 87 -6.57 3.70 9.34
C LEU A 87 -6.39 4.95 10.21
N GLN A 88 -5.56 4.90 11.25
CA GLN A 88 -5.19 6.09 12.02
C GLN A 88 -4.53 7.17 11.15
N TYR A 89 -3.91 6.77 10.02
CA TYR A 89 -3.22 7.66 9.09
C TYR A 89 -4.10 8.12 7.91
N LEU A 90 -5.41 7.89 7.98
CA LEU A 90 -6.36 8.30 6.94
C LEU A 90 -6.36 9.81 6.67
N PRO A 91 -6.35 10.71 7.68
CA PRO A 91 -6.28 12.15 7.45
C PRO A 91 -5.05 12.55 6.63
N GLU A 92 -3.88 12.00 6.96
CA GLU A 92 -2.61 12.29 6.30
C GLU A 92 -2.56 11.70 4.89
N ALA A 93 -3.11 10.50 4.69
CA ALA A 93 -3.22 9.90 3.36
C ALA A 93 -4.11 10.75 2.43
N ARG A 94 -5.19 11.32 2.96
CA ARG A 94 -6.06 12.27 2.24
C ARG A 94 -5.35 13.59 1.96
N ALA A 95 -4.64 14.15 2.93
CA ALA A 95 -3.85 15.38 2.75
C ALA A 95 -2.83 15.23 1.62
N ARG A 96 -2.01 14.17 1.64
CA ARG A 96 -1.04 13.89 0.56
C ARG A 96 -1.71 13.66 -0.79
N LEU A 97 -2.90 13.05 -0.83
CA LEU A 97 -3.64 12.91 -2.09
C LEU A 97 -4.06 14.29 -2.62
N GLN A 98 -4.52 15.19 -1.75
CA GLN A 98 -4.92 16.54 -2.12
C GLN A 98 -3.72 17.35 -2.62
N GLU A 99 -2.61 17.37 -1.89
CA GLU A 99 -1.37 18.03 -2.31
C GLU A 99 -0.91 17.57 -3.70
N ARG A 100 -0.99 16.26 -3.98
CA ARG A 100 -0.64 15.68 -5.29
C ARG A 100 -1.62 16.06 -6.40
N ARG A 101 -2.87 16.40 -6.08
CA ARG A 101 -3.85 16.89 -7.04
C ARG A 101 -3.60 18.37 -7.32
N ASP A 102 -3.36 19.15 -6.27
CA ASP A 102 -3.09 20.59 -6.37
C ASP A 102 -1.80 20.86 -7.14
N ALA A 103 -0.74 20.08 -6.91
CA ALA A 103 0.52 20.19 -7.66
C ALA A 103 0.41 19.82 -9.15
N LYS A 104 -0.70 19.23 -9.59
CA LYS A 104 -0.95 18.85 -10.99
C LYS A 104 -1.96 19.77 -11.69
N GLY A 105 -2.65 20.61 -10.94
CA GLY A 105 -3.55 21.64 -11.47
C GLY A 105 -2.77 22.91 -11.80
#